data_AF-W4L247-F1
#
_entry.id   AF-W4L247-F1
#
_cell.length_a   1.000
_cell.length_b   1.000
_cell.length_c   1.000
_cell.angle_alpha   90.00
_cell.angle_beta   90.00
_cell.angle_gamma   90.00
#
_symmetry.space_group_name_H-M   'P 1'
#
loop_
_entity.id
_entity.type
_entity.pdbx_description
1 polymer ?
#
loop_
_entity_poly.entity_id
_entity_poly.type
_entity_poly.pdbx_seq_one_letter_code
_entity_poly.pdbx_strand_id
1 'polypeptide(L)'
;MKVNGSHTLKAPIDKVWEFLMDPDSIAKVLPGCKALAETRPDIFEGTLEIGIAAVKGSYSGSVQLLDKERPTSYRMIIDGNGKRGFVKGEASIGLA
;
A
#
# COMPACT_ATOMS: atom_id res chain seq x y z
N MET A 1 13.86 -1.51 -9.41
CA MET A 1 13.51 -0.11 -9.75
C MET A 1 13.45 0.69 -8.47
N LYS A 2 13.87 1.96 -8.48
CA LYS A 2 13.76 2.86 -7.32
C LYS A 2 12.89 4.06 -7.72
N VAL A 3 11.93 4.41 -6.87
CA VAL A 3 11.02 5.53 -7.08
C VAL A 3 10.98 6.36 -5.80
N ASN A 4 10.97 7.68 -5.95
CA ASN A 4 10.82 8.64 -4.86
C ASN A 4 9.91 9.77 -5.30
N GLY A 5 9.16 10.34 -4.37
CA GLY A 5 8.26 11.44 -4.63
C GLY A 5 7.73 12.04 -3.32
N SER A 6 7.13 13.22 -3.43
CA SER A 6 6.44 13.89 -2.33
C SER A 6 5.19 14.57 -2.87
N HIS A 7 4.20 14.74 -1.99
CA HIS A 7 2.96 15.43 -2.32
C HIS A 7 2.41 16.16 -1.10
N THR A 8 1.86 17.35 -1.29
CA THR A 8 1.25 18.13 -0.21
C THR A 8 -0.25 17.89 -0.16
N LEU A 9 -0.75 17.39 0.97
CA LEU A 9 -2.18 17.24 1.23
C LEU A 9 -2.67 18.41 2.08
N LYS A 10 -3.83 18.98 1.73
CA LYS A 10 -4.49 20.02 2.52
C LYS A 10 -5.33 19.38 3.65
N ALA A 11 -4.68 18.67 4.55
CA ALA A 11 -5.31 17.98 5.68
C ALA A 11 -4.37 17.92 6.90
N PRO A 12 -4.90 17.82 8.14
CA PRO A 12 -4.07 17.58 9.33
C PRO A 12 -3.31 16.26 9.25
N ILE A 13 -2.06 16.23 9.73
CA ILE A 13 -1.18 15.05 9.68
C ILE A 13 -1.81 13.81 10.32
N ASP A 14 -2.49 13.95 11.46
CA ASP A 14 -3.18 12.85 12.13
C ASP A 14 -4.28 12.23 11.26
N LYS A 15 -4.99 13.05 10.47
CA LYS A 15 -6.04 12.55 9.56
C LYS A 15 -5.45 11.80 8.38
N VAL A 16 -4.31 12.26 7.86
CA VAL A 16 -3.58 11.54 6.81
C VAL A 16 -3.05 10.22 7.37
N TRP A 17 -2.49 10.22 8.58
CA TRP A 17 -2.03 9.00 9.24
C TRP A 17 -3.17 7.98 9.42
N GLU A 18 -4.30 8.41 9.99
CA GLU A 18 -5.49 7.56 10.15
C GLU A 18 -5.93 6.95 8.82
N PHE A 19 -5.96 7.74 7.74
CA PHE A 19 -6.31 7.26 6.40
C PHE A 19 -5.31 6.21 5.89
N LEU A 20 -4.01 6.42 6.09
CA LEU A 20 -2.97 5.52 5.63
C LEU A 20 -2.93 4.17 6.37
N MET A 21 -3.48 4.13 7.59
CA MET A 21 -3.57 2.93 8.42
C MET A 21 -4.91 2.20 8.29
N ASP A 22 -5.88 2.77 7.55
CA ASP A 22 -7.21 2.19 7.38
C ASP A 22 -7.31 1.42 6.05
N PRO A 23 -7.39 0.08 6.07
CA PRO A 23 -7.46 -0.73 4.85
C PRO A 23 -8.69 -0.41 3.99
N ASP A 24 -9.83 -0.05 4.60
CA ASP A 24 -11.04 0.29 3.85
C ASP A 24 -10.89 1.61 3.09
N SER A 25 -10.17 2.56 3.69
CA SER A 25 -9.81 3.83 3.05
C SER A 25 -8.81 3.63 1.91
N ILE A 26 -7.77 2.83 2.14
CA ILE A 26 -6.76 2.53 1.13
C ILE A 26 -7.35 1.76 -0.06
N ALA A 27 -8.22 0.77 0.18
CA ALA A 27 -8.88 -0.01 -0.86
C ALA A 27 -9.66 0.86 -1.86
N LYS A 28 -10.26 1.96 -1.40
CA LYS A 28 -11.04 2.89 -2.25
C LYS A 28 -10.20 3.67 -3.25
N VAL A 29 -8.91 3.88 -2.96
CA VAL A 29 -8.01 4.67 -3.81
C VAL A 29 -7.00 3.83 -4.58
N LEU A 30 -6.85 2.55 -4.21
CA LEU A 30 -6.00 1.61 -4.92
C LEU A 30 -6.61 1.19 -6.28
N PRO A 31 -5.95 1.48 -7.41
CA PRO A 31 -6.46 1.11 -8.72
C PRO A 31 -6.65 -0.40 -8.84
N GLY A 32 -7.89 -0.81 -9.16
CA GLY A 32 -8.20 -2.22 -9.39
C GLY A 32 -8.31 -3.07 -8.13
N CYS A 33 -8.34 -2.47 -6.93
CA CYS A 33 -8.52 -3.23 -5.70
C CYS A 33 -9.85 -4.00 -5.69
N LYS A 34 -9.76 -5.31 -5.45
CA LYS A 34 -10.92 -6.21 -5.29
C LYS A 34 -11.15 -6.60 -3.85
N ALA A 35 -10.06 -6.76 -3.11
CA ALA A 35 -10.07 -7.08 -1.69
C ALA A 35 -8.79 -6.52 -1.06
N LEU A 36 -8.92 -6.02 0.16
CA LEU A 36 -7.82 -5.67 1.04
C LEU A 36 -8.33 -5.84 2.47
N ALA A 37 -7.64 -6.65 3.26
CA ALA A 37 -8.02 -6.89 4.65
C ALA A 37 -6.77 -6.99 5.51
N GLU A 38 -6.84 -6.45 6.73
CA GLU A 38 -5.84 -6.72 7.75
C GLU A 38 -6.07 -8.13 8.31
N THR A 39 -5.15 -9.05 8.05
CA THR A 39 -5.26 -10.45 8.50
C THR A 39 -4.60 -10.66 9.87
N ARG A 40 -3.64 -9.81 10.21
CA ARG A 40 -2.94 -9.73 11.49
C ARG A 40 -2.51 -8.28 11.73
N PRO A 41 -2.16 -7.90 12.97
CA PRO A 41 -1.62 -6.56 13.23
C PRO A 41 -0.50 -6.22 12.25
N ASP A 42 -0.69 -5.13 11.52
CA ASP A 42 0.25 -4.60 10.53
C ASP A 42 0.52 -5.49 9.31
N ILE A 43 -0.30 -6.51 9.08
CA ILE A 43 -0.21 -7.39 7.92
C ILE A 43 -1.53 -7.38 7.18
N PHE A 44 -1.47 -6.95 5.93
CA PHE A 44 -2.60 -6.83 5.04
C PHE A 44 -2.47 -7.84 3.90
N GLU A 45 -3.57 -8.45 3.51
CA GLU A 45 -3.65 -9.29 2.32
C GLU A 45 -4.69 -8.72 1.37
N GLY A 46 -4.37 -8.74 0.07
CA GLY A 46 -5.24 -8.13 -0.93
C GLY A 46 -5.09 -8.71 -2.32
N THR A 47 -6.07 -8.40 -3.16
CA THR A 47 -6.11 -8.75 -4.58
C THR A 47 -6.37 -7.51 -5.42
N LEU A 48 -5.55 -7.31 -6.46
CA LEU A 48 -5.65 -6.22 -7.42
C LEU A 48 -5.87 -6.76 -8.84
N GLU A 49 -6.74 -6.13 -9.60
CA GLU A 49 -6.94 -6.36 -11.04
C GLU A 49 -6.59 -5.08 -11.81
N ILE A 50 -5.41 -5.05 -12.43
CA ILE A 50 -4.89 -3.88 -13.12
C ILE A 50 -5.18 -4.01 -14.62
N GLY A 51 -5.87 -3.02 -15.19
CA GLY A 51 -6.23 -2.96 -16.61
C GLY A 51 -5.23 -2.20 -17.50
N ILE A 52 -4.18 -1.61 -16.94
CA ILE A 52 -3.21 -0.77 -17.66
C ILE A 52 -2.34 -1.66 -18.55
N ALA A 53 -2.32 -1.41 -19.86
CA ALA A 53 -1.75 -2.33 -20.86
C ALA A 53 -0.33 -2.85 -20.54
N ALA A 54 0.57 -1.98 -20.06
CA ALA A 54 1.94 -2.33 -19.73
C ALA A 54 2.09 -3.31 -18.54
N VAL A 55 1.11 -3.33 -17.63
CA VAL A 55 1.12 -4.11 -16.37
C VAL A 55 -0.20 -4.86 -16.14
N LYS A 56 -0.92 -5.18 -17.22
CA LYS A 56 -2.24 -5.80 -17.13
C LYS A 56 -2.15 -7.18 -16.47
N GLY A 57 -2.96 -7.41 -15.43
CA GLY A 57 -2.96 -8.68 -14.72
C GLY A 57 -3.79 -8.68 -13.44
N SER A 58 -3.97 -9.88 -12.89
CA SER A 58 -4.48 -10.10 -11.54
C SER A 58 -3.31 -10.45 -10.63
N TYR A 59 -3.26 -9.80 -9.48
CA TYR A 59 -2.21 -9.94 -8.48
C TYR A 59 -2.84 -10.17 -7.12
N SER A 60 -2.30 -11.10 -6.35
CA SER A 60 -2.61 -11.32 -4.94
C SER A 60 -1.34 -11.17 -4.13
N GLY A 61 -1.39 -10.55 -2.97
CA GLY A 61 -0.19 -10.30 -2.19
C GLY A 61 -0.46 -9.88 -0.77
N SER A 62 0.64 -9.68 -0.05
CA SER A 62 0.65 -9.14 1.30
C SER A 62 1.49 -7.87 1.39
N VAL A 63 1.09 -7.03 2.34
CA VAL A 63 1.82 -5.84 2.76
C VAL A 63 2.04 -5.93 4.25
N GLN A 64 3.28 -5.80 4.68
CA GLN A 64 3.63 -5.72 6.09
C GLN A 64 4.10 -4.30 6.40
N LEU A 65 3.52 -3.67 7.42
CA LEU A 65 4.01 -2.41 7.97
C LEU A 65 5.04 -2.67 9.08
N LEU A 66 6.10 -1.88 9.09
CA LEU A 66 7.23 -1.97 10.00
C LEU A 66 7.60 -0.59 10.51
N ASP A 67 8.29 -0.54 11.65
CA ASP A 67 8.90 0.68 12.21
C ASP A 67 7.96 1.89 12.22
N LYS A 68 6.71 1.68 12.65
CA LYS A 68 5.70 2.74 12.71
C LYS A 68 6.03 3.74 13.82
N GLU A 69 6.19 5.00 13.43
CA GLU A 69 6.26 6.13 14.34
C GLU A 69 5.07 7.05 14.05
N ARG A 70 4.01 6.95 14.87
CA ARG A 70 2.83 7.80 14.68
C ARG A 70 3.14 9.25 15.05
N PRO A 71 2.69 10.26 14.27
CA PRO A 71 2.08 10.19 12.94
C PRO A 71 3.07 10.49 11.80
N THR A 72 4.36 10.25 12.00
CA THR A 72 5.46 10.78 11.18
C THR A 72 5.97 9.81 10.13
N SER A 73 6.06 8.51 10.40
CA SER A 73 6.65 7.57 9.44
C SER A 73 6.30 6.10 9.65
N TYR A 74 6.48 5.32 8.58
CA TYR A 74 6.48 3.86 8.62
C TYR A 74 7.25 3.30 7.42
N ARG A 75 7.67 2.04 7.53
CA ARG A 75 8.18 1.25 6.40
C ARG A 75 7.18 0.17 6.01
N MET A 76 7.28 -0.29 4.77
CA MET A 76 6.43 -1.34 4.24
C MET A 76 7.23 -2.35 3.42
N ILE A 77 6.92 -3.63 3.58
CA ILE A 77 7.39 -4.72 2.74
C ILE A 77 6.21 -5.27 1.98
N ILE A 78 6.36 -5.44 0.67
CA ILE A 78 5.32 -5.87 -0.26
C ILE A 78 5.79 -7.17 -0.90
N ASP A 79 4.97 -8.21 -0.83
CA ASP A 79 5.12 -9.43 -1.61
C ASP A 79 3.85 -9.66 -2.42
N GLY A 80 3.96 -9.77 -3.73
CA GLY A 80 2.83 -9.96 -4.62
C GLY A 80 3.11 -11.04 -5.65
N ASN A 81 2.10 -11.82 -5.98
CA ASN A 81 2.15 -12.86 -6.98
C ASN A 81 1.02 -12.67 -7.99
N GLY A 82 1.32 -12.90 -9.26
CA GLY A 82 0.34 -12.86 -10.34
C GLY A 82 0.70 -13.86 -11.42
N LYS A 83 -0.21 -14.08 -12.37
CA LYS A 83 -0.02 -15.08 -13.44
C LYS A 83 1.27 -14.88 -14.26
N ARG A 84 1.81 -13.66 -14.30
CA ARG A 84 3.00 -13.30 -15.08
C ARG A 84 4.29 -13.25 -14.24
N GLY A 85 4.24 -13.56 -12.95
CA GLY A 85 5.40 -13.54 -12.05
C GLY A 85 5.09 -12.96 -10.68
N PHE A 86 6.14 -12.66 -9.93
CA PHE A 86 6.04 -12.09 -8.58
C PHE A 86 6.67 -10.69 -8.52
N VAL A 87 6.27 -9.91 -7.52
CA VAL A 87 6.83 -8.62 -7.17
C VAL A 87 7.25 -8.65 -5.70
N LYS A 88 8.45 -8.16 -5.42
CA LYS A 88 8.89 -7.84 -4.07
C LYS A 88 9.28 -6.38 -4.03
N GLY A 89 8.84 -5.68 -3.01
CA GLY A 89 9.07 -4.25 -2.86
C GLY A 89 9.28 -3.87 -1.40
N GLU A 90 10.04 -2.81 -1.21
CA GLU A 90 10.14 -2.10 0.05
C GLU A 90 9.84 -0.63 -0.19
N ALA A 91 9.22 0.03 0.79
CA ALA A 91 9.06 1.47 0.76
C ALA A 91 9.15 2.08 2.17
N SER A 92 9.51 3.35 2.22
CA SER A 92 9.50 4.18 3.43
C SER A 92 8.61 5.38 3.17
N ILE A 93 7.68 5.64 4.08
CA ILE A 93 6.73 6.75 4.00
C ILE A 93 7.01 7.69 5.16
N GLY A 94 7.11 8.99 4.85
CA GLY A 94 7.27 10.07 5.81
C GLY A 94 6.18 11.12 5.63
N LEU A 95 5.72 11.67 6.74
CA LEU A 95 4.74 12.73 6.85
C LEU A 95 5.40 13.89 7.60
N ALA A 96 5.33 15.09 7.01
CA ALA A 96 5.99 16.31 7.50
C ALA A 96 5.07 17.53 7.32
#